data_AF-A0A7E6CZF1-F1
#
_entry.id   AF-A0A7E6CZF1-F1
#
_cell.length_a   1.000
_cell.length_b   1.000
_cell.length_c   1.000
_cell.angle_alpha   90.00
_cell.angle_beta   90.00
_cell.angle_gamma   90.00
#
_symmetry.space_group_name_H-M   'P 1'
#
loop_
_entity.id
_entity.type
_entity.pdbx_description
1 polymer ?
#
loop_
_entity_poly.entity_id
_entity_poly.type
_entity_poly.pdbx_seq_one_letter_code
_entity_poly.pdbx_strand_id
1 'polypeptide(L)'
;MSIIHPVLLDERREAYAGSSVCFAPRCAPLRRTFFGVLAAPAFVRVVAWLLLWESAGLTGTAATALKAAPTDAGIRPTCSEIILRQEVLKDGFHRDLLIKVKFGESIEDLQTCRLLIKQYIPTGLFVDPYELASLRERNITEAVMVSEDFNIEAPNYLSEESEVLIYARQDSQCIDCFQALLPVHYRYHRPHSKDGETFIVINNPDLLMYCDQEFPILKCWSQSKVAAPCALKSKDICQWDNMKYRSVYENVTLQVPVGLTTHTSLVCSATLLVTILCSTLILVAVFKYGHFPL
;
A
#
# COMPACT_ATOMS: atom_id res chain seq x y z
N MET A 1 -69.19 6.08 -16.18
CA MET A 1 -69.25 7.21 -15.23
C MET A 1 -67.84 7.79 -15.17
N SER A 2 -67.64 8.96 -15.81
CA SER A 2 -66.52 9.94 -15.79
C SER A 2 -65.06 9.44 -15.61
N ILE A 3 -64.14 9.54 -16.59
CA ILE A 3 -63.42 10.76 -17.11
C ILE A 3 -62.76 11.53 -15.94
N ILE A 4 -61.43 11.67 -15.82
CA ILE A 4 -60.56 12.72 -16.41
C ILE A 4 -59.05 12.39 -16.14
N HIS A 5 -58.20 12.50 -17.18
CA HIS A 5 -56.75 12.84 -17.16
C HIS A 5 -56.62 14.38 -17.37
N PRO A 6 -55.45 15.05 -17.31
CA PRO A 6 -54.27 15.05 -16.41
C PRO A 6 -53.99 16.49 -15.88
N VAL A 7 -52.97 16.71 -15.02
CA VAL A 7 -52.38 18.06 -14.83
C VAL A 7 -50.86 17.97 -14.93
N LEU A 8 -50.37 18.63 -15.98
CA LEU A 8 -49.01 19.06 -16.26
C LEU A 8 -48.65 20.22 -15.31
N LEU A 9 -47.53 20.15 -14.60
CA LEU A 9 -46.91 21.34 -14.02
C LEU A 9 -45.48 21.48 -14.52
N ASP A 10 -45.29 22.66 -15.10
CA ASP A 10 -44.18 23.27 -15.79
C ASP A 10 -43.08 23.66 -14.78
N GLU A 11 -41.93 22.98 -14.81
CA GLU A 11 -40.77 23.32 -13.98
C GLU A 11 -39.90 24.34 -14.75
N ARG A 12 -40.13 25.62 -14.46
CA ARG A 12 -39.38 26.74 -15.00
C ARG A 12 -37.95 26.72 -14.47
N ARG A 13 -36.99 26.43 -15.35
CA ARG A 13 -35.57 26.71 -15.18
C ARG A 13 -35.34 28.22 -15.06
N GLU A 14 -34.78 28.66 -13.94
CA GLU A 14 -33.98 29.90 -13.90
C GLU A 14 -32.51 29.55 -13.65
N ALA A 15 -31.68 29.87 -14.64
CA ALA A 15 -30.23 29.81 -14.56
C ALA A 15 -29.74 31.08 -13.86
N TYR A 16 -29.03 30.93 -12.74
CA TYR A 16 -28.23 32.01 -12.17
C TYR A 16 -26.76 31.75 -12.45
N ALA A 17 -26.24 32.51 -13.42
CA ALA A 17 -24.81 32.64 -13.68
C ALA A 17 -24.22 33.66 -12.70
N GLY A 18 -23.25 33.23 -11.90
CA GLY A 18 -22.58 34.06 -10.90
C GLY A 18 -21.09 33.73 -10.80
N SER A 19 -20.35 34.27 -11.76
CA SER A 19 -18.89 34.43 -11.88
C SER A 19 -18.00 33.96 -10.71
N SER A 20 -17.24 32.88 -10.92
CA SER A 20 -16.12 32.48 -10.06
C SER A 20 -14.83 33.14 -10.54
N VAL A 21 -14.31 34.10 -9.76
CA VAL A 21 -12.98 34.68 -9.98
C VAL A 21 -11.94 33.76 -9.34
N CYS A 22 -11.24 32.98 -10.16
CA CYS A 22 -10.10 32.18 -9.74
C CYS A 22 -8.87 33.08 -9.48
N PHE A 23 -8.52 33.29 -8.22
CA PHE A 23 -7.18 33.77 -7.86
C PHE A 23 -6.22 32.58 -7.82
N ALA A 24 -5.42 32.42 -8.88
CA ALA A 24 -4.26 31.54 -8.88
C ALA A 24 -3.09 32.23 -8.14
N PRO A 25 -2.48 31.63 -7.10
CA PRO A 25 -1.22 32.15 -6.60
C PRO A 25 -0.09 31.69 -7.52
N ARG A 26 0.58 32.65 -8.16
CA ARG A 26 1.87 32.44 -8.83
C ARG A 26 2.91 32.10 -7.77
N CYS A 27 3.35 30.84 -7.68
CA CYS A 27 4.60 30.49 -7.03
C CYS A 27 5.77 30.85 -7.96
N ALA A 28 6.55 31.87 -7.58
CA ALA A 28 7.86 32.14 -8.17
C ALA A 28 8.92 31.28 -7.44
N PRO A 29 9.86 30.62 -8.15
CA PRO A 29 10.93 29.90 -7.48
C PRO A 29 12.06 30.86 -7.11
N LEU A 30 12.28 31.04 -5.80
CA LEU A 30 13.46 31.74 -5.29
C LEU A 30 14.68 30.82 -5.42
N ARG A 31 15.43 31.03 -6.50
CA ARG A 31 16.74 30.44 -6.79
C ARG A 31 17.73 30.81 -5.69
N ARG A 32 18.02 29.89 -4.76
CA ARG A 32 19.17 30.01 -3.84
C ARG A 32 20.36 29.25 -4.42
N THR A 33 21.41 30.03 -4.69
CA THR A 33 22.71 29.60 -5.23
C THR A 33 23.49 28.78 -4.22
N PHE A 34 23.97 27.62 -4.68
CA PHE A 34 25.00 26.80 -4.05
C PHE A 34 26.33 27.57 -4.03
N PHE A 35 27.01 27.58 -2.88
CA PHE A 35 28.44 27.82 -2.77
C PHE A 35 29.06 26.57 -2.13
N GLY A 36 29.98 25.95 -2.87
CA GLY A 36 30.69 24.75 -2.44
C GLY A 36 31.88 25.06 -1.54
N VAL A 37 32.32 24.06 -0.80
CA VAL A 37 33.70 23.92 -0.34
C VAL A 37 34.06 22.42 -0.35
N LEU A 38 35.05 22.10 -1.18
CA LEU A 38 35.80 20.84 -1.20
C LEU A 38 36.71 20.78 0.03
N ALA A 39 36.79 19.64 0.71
CA ALA A 39 37.98 19.24 1.47
C ALA A 39 37.98 17.74 1.75
N ALA A 40 38.82 17.01 1.01
CA ALA A 40 39.37 15.73 1.45
C ALA A 40 40.68 15.99 2.22
N PRO A 41 41.09 15.05 3.10
CA PRO A 41 42.49 14.65 3.02
C PRO A 41 42.68 13.13 3.09
N ALA A 42 43.65 12.70 2.27
CA ALA A 42 44.23 11.37 2.23
C ALA A 42 45.12 11.11 3.46
N PHE A 43 45.14 9.87 3.95
CA PHE A 43 46.18 9.37 4.85
C PHE A 43 46.81 8.09 4.27
N VAL A 44 47.98 8.32 3.67
CA VAL A 44 49.26 7.59 3.74
C VAL A 44 49.27 6.09 4.07
N ARG A 45 49.87 5.33 3.13
CA ARG A 45 50.35 3.94 3.20
C ARG A 45 51.44 3.73 4.27
N VAL A 46 51.45 2.55 4.88
CA VAL A 46 52.67 1.89 5.38
C VAL A 46 52.73 0.45 4.87
N VAL A 47 53.90 0.07 4.35
CA VAL A 47 54.27 -1.19 3.71
C VAL A 47 55.34 -1.89 4.58
N ALA A 48 55.53 -3.19 4.33
CA ALA A 48 56.59 -4.11 4.79
C ALA A 48 56.19 -4.92 6.04
N TRP A 49 56.45 -6.22 6.19
CA TRP A 49 57.64 -7.02 5.84
C TRP A 49 57.20 -8.45 5.44
N LEU A 50 57.62 -8.98 4.27
CA LEU A 50 58.83 -9.79 4.00
C LEU A 50 58.83 -11.23 4.58
N LEU A 51 58.98 -12.14 3.63
CA LEU A 51 59.08 -13.59 3.63
C LEU A 51 60.19 -14.13 4.53
N LEU A 52 60.01 -15.35 5.05
CA LEU A 52 61.09 -16.35 5.11
C LEU A 52 60.52 -17.77 4.93
N TRP A 53 61.18 -18.48 4.01
CA TRP A 53 61.07 -19.88 3.62
C TRP A 53 61.76 -20.76 4.68
N GLU A 54 61.36 -22.04 4.80
CA GLU A 54 62.26 -23.22 4.86
C GLU A 54 61.48 -24.50 5.17
N SER A 55 61.83 -25.51 4.39
CA SER A 55 61.31 -26.87 4.32
C SER A 55 61.98 -27.82 5.32
N ALA A 56 61.23 -28.80 5.83
CA ALA A 56 61.77 -30.13 6.12
C ALA A 56 60.62 -31.14 6.18
N GLY A 57 60.67 -32.15 5.31
CA GLY A 57 59.77 -33.30 5.37
C GLY A 57 60.18 -34.26 6.49
N LEU A 58 59.21 -35.04 6.98
CA LEU A 58 59.48 -36.38 7.50
C LEU A 58 58.26 -37.26 7.29
N THR A 59 58.56 -38.46 6.82
CA THR A 59 57.69 -39.62 6.56
C THR A 59 56.95 -40.11 7.80
N GLY A 60 55.70 -40.54 7.60
CA GLY A 60 54.95 -41.28 8.62
C GLY A 60 53.65 -41.84 8.04
N THR A 61 53.72 -43.05 7.52
CA THR A 61 52.56 -43.88 7.13
C THR A 61 51.71 -44.21 8.36
N ALA A 62 50.42 -43.90 8.33
CA ALA A 62 49.41 -44.56 9.13
C ALA A 62 48.10 -44.65 8.33
N ALA A 63 47.78 -45.87 7.91
CA ALA A 63 46.48 -46.21 7.34
C ALA A 63 45.42 -46.08 8.44
N THR A 64 44.34 -45.34 8.17
CA THR A 64 43.10 -45.48 8.96
C THR A 64 41.88 -45.16 8.11
N ALA A 65 41.19 -46.24 7.75
CA ALA A 65 39.78 -46.37 7.39
C ALA A 65 39.05 -45.12 6.86
N LEU A 66 38.87 -45.11 5.55
CA LEU A 66 37.82 -44.38 4.85
C LEU A 66 36.46 -44.87 5.38
N LYS A 67 35.85 -44.14 6.33
CA LYS A 67 34.41 -44.26 6.56
C LYS A 67 33.71 -43.57 5.40
N ALA A 68 33.29 -44.36 4.41
CA ALA A 68 32.28 -43.92 3.45
C ALA A 68 31.04 -43.50 4.24
N ALA A 69 30.78 -42.20 4.29
CA ALA A 69 29.48 -41.70 4.70
C ALA A 69 28.45 -42.24 3.70
N PRO A 70 27.27 -42.70 4.14
CA PRO A 70 26.22 -43.10 3.22
C PRO A 70 25.87 -41.86 2.38
N THR A 71 26.12 -41.95 1.08
CA THR A 71 25.50 -41.06 0.10
C THR A 71 24.00 -41.35 0.15
N ASP A 72 23.30 -40.68 1.05
CA ASP A 72 21.87 -40.45 0.92
C ASP A 72 21.71 -39.54 -0.31
N ALA A 73 21.68 -40.16 -1.49
CA ALA A 73 21.17 -39.56 -2.70
C ALA A 73 19.64 -39.47 -2.61
N GLY A 74 19.15 -38.89 -1.52
CA GLY A 74 17.83 -38.32 -1.46
C GLY A 74 17.90 -37.05 -2.29
N ILE A 75 17.41 -37.10 -3.52
CA ILE A 75 17.01 -35.90 -4.25
C ILE A 75 15.98 -35.22 -3.36
N ARG A 76 16.41 -34.27 -2.53
CA ARG A 76 15.49 -33.34 -1.90
C ARG A 76 14.86 -32.58 -3.07
N PRO A 77 13.54 -32.67 -3.30
CA PRO A 77 12.91 -31.81 -4.28
C PRO A 77 13.24 -30.38 -3.88
N THR A 78 14.00 -29.70 -4.74
CA THR A 78 14.37 -28.32 -4.49
C THR A 78 13.14 -27.52 -4.88
N CYS A 79 12.35 -27.13 -3.88
CA CYS A 79 11.13 -26.38 -4.11
C CYS A 79 11.48 -25.07 -4.83
N SER A 80 10.78 -24.78 -5.93
CA SER A 80 10.87 -23.48 -6.56
C SER A 80 10.43 -22.37 -5.61
N GLU A 81 11.02 -21.19 -5.74
CA GLU A 81 10.75 -20.06 -4.86
C GLU A 81 9.61 -19.19 -5.42
N ILE A 82 8.67 -18.78 -4.56
CA ILE A 82 7.68 -17.74 -4.90
C ILE A 82 8.31 -16.39 -4.60
N ILE A 83 8.27 -15.45 -5.55
CA ILE A 83 8.81 -14.10 -5.41
C ILE A 83 7.67 -13.10 -5.34
N LEU A 84 7.61 -12.32 -4.26
CA LEU A 84 6.66 -11.22 -4.06
C LEU A 84 7.36 -9.87 -4.25
N ARG A 85 6.77 -9.01 -5.09
CA ARG A 85 7.17 -7.61 -5.25
C ARG A 85 5.97 -6.72 -4.99
N GLN A 86 6.14 -5.79 -4.06
CA GLN A 86 5.14 -4.81 -3.69
C GLN A 86 5.65 -3.42 -4.04
N GLU A 87 4.79 -2.62 -4.67
CA GLU A 87 5.12 -1.27 -5.14
C GLU A 87 3.97 -0.33 -4.87
N VAL A 88 4.27 0.95 -4.64
CA VAL A 88 3.25 1.99 -4.58
C VAL A 88 3.39 2.91 -5.78
N LEU A 89 2.28 3.11 -6.48
CA LEU A 89 2.17 3.93 -7.67
C LEU A 89 1.42 5.23 -7.38
N LYS A 90 1.51 6.17 -8.33
CA LYS A 90 0.98 7.56 -8.27
C LYS A 90 1.71 8.42 -7.24
N ASP A 91 1.62 9.75 -7.39
CA ASP A 91 2.32 10.75 -6.55
C ASP A 91 1.39 11.63 -5.67
N GLY A 92 0.11 11.26 -5.53
CA GLY A 92 -0.91 12.05 -4.81
C GLY A 92 -1.19 11.62 -3.36
N PHE A 93 -2.33 12.04 -2.81
CA PHE A 93 -2.87 11.50 -1.55
C PHE A 93 -3.64 10.19 -1.74
N HIS A 94 -4.01 9.91 -3.00
CA HIS A 94 -4.52 8.65 -3.47
C HIS A 94 -3.39 7.92 -4.21
N ARG A 95 -3.08 6.72 -3.76
CA ARG A 95 -2.00 5.85 -4.24
C ARG A 95 -2.56 4.50 -4.64
N ASP A 96 -1.86 3.78 -5.52
CA ASP A 96 -2.20 2.38 -5.80
C ASP A 96 -1.11 1.47 -5.26
N LEU A 97 -1.49 0.51 -4.44
CA LEU A 97 -0.62 -0.58 -4.02
C LEU A 97 -0.68 -1.69 -5.06
N LEU A 98 0.39 -1.85 -5.82
CA LEU A 98 0.55 -2.91 -6.81
C LEU A 98 1.35 -4.07 -6.20
N ILE A 99 0.73 -5.24 -6.13
CA ILE A 99 1.33 -6.46 -5.60
C ILE A 99 1.48 -7.43 -6.76
N LYS A 100 2.71 -7.87 -7.01
CA LYS A 100 3.05 -8.85 -8.04
C LYS A 100 3.65 -10.09 -7.39
N VAL A 101 3.15 -11.25 -7.77
CA VAL A 101 3.61 -12.55 -7.29
C VAL A 101 4.06 -13.35 -8.48
N LYS A 102 5.30 -13.83 -8.48
CA LYS A 102 5.85 -14.70 -9.52
C LYS A 102 6.20 -16.05 -8.93
N PHE A 103 5.75 -17.12 -9.58
CA PHE A 103 6.11 -18.48 -9.19
C PHE A 103 7.37 -18.93 -9.95
N GLY A 104 8.19 -19.75 -9.30
CA GLY A 104 9.46 -20.22 -9.88
C GLY A 104 9.35 -21.45 -10.78
N GLU A 105 8.16 -22.04 -10.89
CA GLU A 105 7.83 -23.17 -11.77
C GLU A 105 6.64 -22.83 -12.66
N SER A 106 6.49 -23.55 -13.78
CA SER A 106 5.35 -23.38 -14.68
C SER A 106 4.05 -23.66 -13.93
N ILE A 107 3.15 -22.69 -13.94
CA ILE A 107 1.82 -22.74 -13.32
C ILE A 107 0.82 -23.46 -14.26
N GLU A 108 1.27 -24.10 -15.35
CA GLU A 108 0.39 -24.81 -16.30
C GLU A 108 -0.55 -25.82 -15.60
N ASP A 109 -0.07 -26.51 -14.57
CA ASP A 109 -0.88 -27.43 -13.77
C ASP A 109 -1.79 -26.73 -12.74
N LEU A 110 -1.45 -25.50 -12.36
CA LEU A 110 -2.10 -24.72 -11.30
C LEU A 110 -3.18 -23.76 -11.86
N GLN A 111 -3.63 -23.94 -13.12
CA GLN A 111 -4.65 -23.09 -13.75
C GLN A 111 -6.01 -23.08 -13.01
N THR A 112 -6.29 -24.11 -12.21
CA THR A 112 -7.50 -24.21 -11.37
C THR A 112 -7.32 -23.58 -9.99
N CYS A 113 -6.10 -23.16 -9.65
CA CYS A 113 -5.79 -22.55 -8.38
C CYS A 113 -6.17 -21.07 -8.36
N ARG A 114 -6.52 -20.61 -7.16
CA ARG A 114 -6.86 -19.23 -6.86
C ARG A 114 -5.87 -18.71 -5.85
N LEU A 115 -5.43 -17.47 -6.07
CA LEU A 115 -4.53 -16.76 -5.19
C LEU A 115 -5.30 -15.64 -4.49
N LEU A 116 -5.31 -15.69 -3.17
CA LEU A 116 -5.88 -14.68 -2.30
C LEU A 116 -4.73 -13.99 -1.56
N ILE A 117 -4.69 -12.66 -1.65
CA ILE A 117 -3.71 -11.82 -0.99
C ILE A 117 -4.41 -11.16 0.19
N LYS A 118 -3.95 -11.45 1.41
CA LYS A 118 -4.44 -10.80 2.62
C LYS A 118 -3.50 -9.65 2.98
N GLN A 119 -3.93 -8.43 2.70
CA GLN A 119 -3.15 -7.22 2.96
C GLN A 119 -3.61 -6.55 4.26
N TYR A 120 -2.64 -6.24 5.11
CA TYR A 120 -2.82 -5.41 6.30
C TYR A 120 -2.62 -3.93 5.93
N ILE A 121 -3.61 -3.09 6.24
CA ILE A 121 -3.62 -1.66 5.94
C ILE A 121 -3.36 -0.88 7.24
N PRO A 122 -2.20 -0.23 7.37
CA PRO A 122 -1.82 0.46 8.60
C PRO A 122 -2.71 1.67 8.86
N THR A 123 -2.73 2.12 10.10
CA THR A 123 -3.59 3.23 10.58
C THR A 123 -3.38 4.56 9.84
N GLY A 124 -2.30 4.73 9.07
CA GLY A 124 -2.04 5.92 8.26
C GLY A 124 -2.78 5.92 6.91
N LEU A 125 -3.35 4.78 6.53
CA LEU A 125 -4.01 4.56 5.26
C LEU A 125 -5.46 4.11 5.46
N PHE A 126 -6.23 4.23 4.39
CA PHE A 126 -7.54 3.62 4.28
C PHE A 126 -7.81 3.18 2.85
N VAL A 127 -8.73 2.23 2.71
CA VAL A 127 -9.26 1.79 1.42
C VAL A 127 -10.71 2.23 1.34
N ASP A 128 -11.11 2.90 0.26
CA ASP A 128 -12.47 3.36 0.08
C ASP A 128 -13.36 2.19 -0.41
N PRO A 129 -14.37 1.75 0.37
CA PRO A 129 -15.25 0.66 -0.03
C PRO A 129 -16.11 0.99 -1.27
N TYR A 130 -16.44 2.27 -1.50
CA TYR A 130 -17.19 2.69 -2.68
C TYR A 130 -16.31 2.64 -3.94
N GLU A 131 -15.03 2.99 -3.81
CA GLU A 131 -14.08 2.81 -4.90
C GLU A 131 -13.87 1.34 -5.23
N LEU A 132 -13.69 0.48 -4.21
CA LEU A 132 -13.59 -0.97 -4.43
C LEU A 132 -14.83 -1.54 -5.13
N ALA A 133 -16.02 -1.09 -4.74
CA ALA A 133 -17.26 -1.51 -5.40
C ALA A 133 -17.26 -1.13 -6.89
N SER A 134 -16.82 0.08 -7.23
CA SER A 134 -16.72 0.54 -8.62
C SER A 134 -15.62 -0.18 -9.43
N LEU A 135 -14.48 -0.48 -8.82
CA LEU A 135 -13.41 -1.27 -9.47
C LEU A 135 -13.87 -2.71 -9.74
N ARG A 136 -14.65 -3.27 -8.83
CA ARG A 136 -15.26 -4.61 -8.99
C ARG A 136 -16.26 -4.63 -10.14
N GLU A 137 -17.13 -3.64 -10.24
CA GLU A 137 -18.10 -3.54 -11.35
C GLU A 137 -17.43 -3.46 -12.72
N ARG A 138 -16.23 -2.83 -12.78
CA ARG A 138 -15.42 -2.74 -13.98
C ARG A 138 -14.50 -3.93 -14.22
N ASN A 139 -14.57 -4.97 -13.37
CA ASN A 139 -13.65 -6.10 -13.39
C ASN A 139 -12.19 -5.64 -13.44
N ILE A 140 -11.79 -4.71 -12.58
CA ILE A 140 -10.38 -4.28 -12.46
C ILE A 140 -9.74 -4.95 -11.24
N THR A 141 -10.38 -4.78 -10.07
CA THR A 141 -9.92 -5.31 -8.79
C THR A 141 -11.05 -6.05 -8.09
N GLU A 142 -10.78 -7.26 -7.61
CA GLU A 142 -11.68 -8.01 -6.73
C GLU A 142 -11.11 -8.00 -5.32
N ALA A 143 -11.60 -7.10 -4.48
CA ALA A 143 -11.18 -6.98 -3.10
C ALA A 143 -12.37 -6.73 -2.17
N VAL A 144 -12.23 -7.15 -0.90
CA VAL A 144 -13.21 -6.92 0.15
C VAL A 144 -12.52 -6.59 1.47
N MET A 145 -13.07 -5.61 2.18
CA MET A 145 -12.68 -5.27 3.54
C MET A 145 -13.20 -6.37 4.49
N VAL A 146 -12.40 -6.81 5.44
CA VAL A 146 -12.82 -7.84 6.42
C VAL A 146 -13.75 -7.24 7.48
N SER A 147 -13.54 -5.99 7.87
CA SER A 147 -14.38 -5.27 8.82
C SER A 147 -15.52 -4.53 8.11
N GLU A 148 -16.72 -4.59 8.68
CA GLU A 148 -17.90 -3.82 8.23
C GLU A 148 -17.99 -2.43 8.90
N ASP A 149 -17.33 -2.22 10.04
CA ASP A 149 -17.31 -0.95 10.76
C ASP A 149 -16.04 -0.16 10.39
N PHE A 150 -16.13 0.62 9.31
CA PHE A 150 -15.00 1.37 8.78
C PHE A 150 -15.32 2.86 8.64
N ASN A 151 -14.74 3.66 9.53
CA ASN A 151 -14.83 5.11 9.44
C ASN A 151 -13.75 5.64 8.47
N ILE A 152 -14.17 5.96 7.24
CA ILE A 152 -13.29 6.56 6.22
C ILE A 152 -12.81 7.97 6.61
N GLU A 153 -13.54 8.66 7.48
CA GLU A 153 -13.25 10.03 7.91
C GLU A 153 -12.34 10.09 9.14
N ALA A 154 -12.15 8.96 9.83
CA ALA A 154 -11.33 8.90 11.03
C ALA A 154 -9.87 9.28 10.73
N PRO A 155 -9.25 10.15 11.55
CA PRO A 155 -7.84 10.46 11.41
C PRO A 155 -6.97 9.28 11.85
N ASN A 156 -5.70 9.30 11.47
CA ASN A 156 -4.73 8.23 11.75
C ASN A 156 -4.68 7.82 13.24
N TYR A 157 -4.69 8.80 14.15
CA TYR A 157 -4.56 8.56 15.59
C TYR A 157 -5.81 8.02 16.28
N LEU A 158 -6.92 7.88 15.56
CA LEU A 158 -8.15 7.22 16.02
C LEU A 158 -8.49 5.99 15.18
N SER A 159 -7.65 5.66 14.20
CA SER A 159 -7.88 4.55 13.28
C SER A 159 -7.13 3.32 13.76
N GLU A 160 -7.69 2.16 13.46
CA GLU A 160 -7.08 0.86 13.70
C GLU A 160 -6.56 0.27 12.38
N GLU A 161 -5.68 -0.73 12.49
CA GLU A 161 -5.24 -1.50 11.34
C GLU A 161 -6.44 -2.29 10.77
N SER A 162 -6.55 -2.32 9.45
CA SER A 162 -7.65 -3.02 8.77
C SER A 162 -7.12 -4.07 7.81
N GLU A 163 -7.89 -5.14 7.60
CA GLU A 163 -7.52 -6.22 6.71
C GLU A 163 -8.34 -6.17 5.43
N VAL A 164 -7.66 -6.40 4.29
CA VAL A 164 -8.27 -6.47 2.96
C VAL A 164 -7.90 -7.77 2.29
N LEU A 165 -8.91 -8.49 1.83
CA LEU A 165 -8.76 -9.71 1.05
C LEU A 165 -8.86 -9.37 -0.43
N ILE A 166 -7.79 -9.64 -1.20
CA ILE A 166 -7.70 -9.32 -2.62
C ILE A 166 -7.55 -10.61 -3.42
N TYR A 167 -8.51 -10.89 -4.29
CA TYR A 167 -8.48 -12.04 -5.20
C TYR A 167 -7.58 -11.67 -6.38
N ALA A 168 -6.35 -12.18 -6.36
CA ALA A 168 -5.34 -11.85 -7.34
C ALA A 168 -5.67 -12.48 -8.69
N ARG A 169 -5.29 -11.80 -9.77
CA ARG A 169 -5.57 -12.23 -11.14
C ARG A 169 -4.26 -12.57 -11.84
N GLN A 170 -4.32 -13.51 -12.76
CA GLN A 170 -3.17 -13.84 -13.59
C GLN A 170 -2.77 -12.62 -14.44
N ASP A 171 -1.47 -12.36 -14.53
CA ASP A 171 -0.94 -11.29 -15.37
C ASP A 171 -0.97 -11.73 -16.83
N SER A 172 -1.58 -10.92 -17.70
CA SER A 172 -1.66 -11.22 -19.13
C SER A 172 -0.30 -11.17 -19.83
N GLN A 173 0.70 -10.52 -19.24
CA GLN A 173 2.05 -10.38 -19.78
C GLN A 173 3.04 -11.41 -19.22
N CYS A 174 2.64 -12.21 -18.23
CA CYS A 174 3.50 -13.21 -17.60
C CYS A 174 2.68 -14.43 -17.16
N ILE A 175 2.97 -15.58 -17.78
CA ILE A 175 2.25 -16.85 -17.58
C ILE A 175 2.26 -17.25 -16.10
N ASP A 176 3.41 -17.13 -15.44
CA ASP A 176 3.62 -17.56 -14.05
C ASP A 176 3.50 -16.42 -13.03
N CYS A 177 2.77 -15.35 -13.39
CA CYS A 177 2.61 -14.20 -12.52
C CYS A 177 1.13 -13.96 -12.18
N PHE A 178 0.92 -13.54 -10.94
CA PHE A 178 -0.32 -12.95 -10.49
C PHE A 178 -0.07 -11.50 -10.11
N GLN A 179 -1.09 -10.67 -10.30
CA GLN A 179 -1.07 -9.29 -9.89
C GLN A 179 -2.38 -8.88 -9.22
N ALA A 180 -2.26 -7.92 -8.31
CA ALA A 180 -3.37 -7.29 -7.63
C ALA A 180 -3.07 -5.79 -7.49
N LEU A 181 -4.09 -4.97 -7.73
CA LEU A 181 -4.03 -3.52 -7.57
C LEU A 181 -5.04 -3.11 -6.49
N LEU A 182 -4.57 -2.45 -5.43
CA LEU A 182 -5.42 -1.97 -4.35
C LEU A 182 -5.28 -0.45 -4.19
N PRO A 183 -6.35 0.35 -4.41
CA PRO A 183 -6.30 1.78 -4.14
C PRO A 183 -6.22 2.03 -2.63
N VAL A 184 -5.29 2.89 -2.21
CA VAL A 184 -5.11 3.30 -0.82
C VAL A 184 -5.01 4.82 -0.72
N HIS A 185 -5.56 5.37 0.34
CA HIS A 185 -5.66 6.81 0.57
C HIS A 185 -5.02 7.17 1.91
N TYR A 186 -4.31 8.31 1.95
CA TYR A 186 -3.76 8.81 3.22
C TYR A 186 -4.86 9.30 4.15
N ARG A 187 -4.77 8.91 5.43
CA ARG A 187 -5.56 9.52 6.50
C ARG A 187 -4.94 10.83 6.96
N TYR A 188 -5.73 11.63 7.67
CA TYR A 188 -5.22 12.83 8.33
C TYR A 188 -4.27 12.46 9.47
N HIS A 189 -3.07 13.02 9.43
CA HIS A 189 -2.05 12.85 10.46
C HIS A 189 -1.97 14.09 11.35
N ARG A 190 -1.48 13.90 12.59
CA ARG A 190 -1.19 15.05 13.47
C ARG A 190 -0.02 15.86 12.90
N PRO A 191 0.00 17.18 13.15
CA PRO A 191 1.18 17.97 12.87
C PRO A 191 2.35 17.46 13.70
N HIS A 192 3.55 17.58 13.14
CA HIS A 192 4.79 17.11 13.75
C HIS A 192 5.67 18.30 14.18
N SER A 193 6.56 18.07 15.14
CA SER A 193 7.29 19.15 15.83
C SER A 193 8.59 19.58 15.15
N LYS A 194 9.16 18.71 14.30
CA LYS A 194 10.47 18.93 13.68
C LYS A 194 10.38 18.89 12.16
N ASP A 195 10.04 17.72 11.65
CA ASP A 195 9.98 17.46 10.22
C ASP A 195 8.53 17.62 9.76
N GLY A 196 8.31 18.29 8.63
CA GLY A 196 6.99 18.46 8.02
C GLY A 196 6.48 17.20 7.31
N GLU A 197 6.95 16.03 7.76
CA GLU A 197 6.72 14.74 7.11
C GLU A 197 6.59 13.63 8.16
N THR A 198 5.82 12.60 7.84
CA THR A 198 5.70 11.36 8.58
C THR A 198 5.77 10.18 7.62
N PHE A 199 6.12 9.00 8.14
CA PHE A 199 6.26 7.79 7.34
C PHE A 199 5.18 6.78 7.72
N ILE A 200 4.62 6.13 6.72
CA ILE A 200 3.73 4.98 6.88
C ILE A 200 4.45 3.76 6.32
N VAL A 201 4.51 2.69 7.10
CA VAL A 201 5.10 1.42 6.69
C VAL A 201 3.97 0.47 6.32
N ILE A 202 3.97 -0.02 5.08
CA ILE A 202 3.10 -1.10 4.62
C ILE A 202 3.90 -2.39 4.64
N ASN A 203 3.48 -3.32 5.48
CA ASN A 203 4.09 -4.65 5.58
C ASN A 203 3.68 -5.53 4.39
N ASN A 204 4.48 -6.58 4.14
CA ASN A 204 4.15 -7.58 3.14
C ASN A 204 2.87 -8.36 3.52
N PRO A 205 2.07 -8.79 2.55
CA PRO A 205 0.81 -9.51 2.78
C PRO A 205 1.03 -11.00 3.06
N ASP A 206 -0.02 -11.69 3.51
CA ASP A 206 -0.07 -13.14 3.43
C ASP A 206 -0.52 -13.59 2.04
N LEU A 207 0.13 -14.63 1.50
CA LEU A 207 -0.25 -15.27 0.25
C LEU A 207 -0.97 -16.56 0.54
N LEU A 208 -2.25 -16.63 0.19
CA LEU A 208 -3.13 -17.77 0.42
C LEU A 208 -3.48 -18.42 -0.91
N MET A 209 -3.16 -19.71 -1.06
CA MET A 209 -3.48 -20.48 -2.27
C MET A 209 -4.60 -21.48 -1.97
N TYR A 210 -5.56 -21.59 -2.89
CA TYR A 210 -6.57 -22.65 -2.86
C TYR A 210 -6.69 -23.29 -4.24
N CYS A 211 -6.67 -24.61 -4.29
CA CYS A 211 -6.81 -25.39 -5.53
C CYS A 211 -7.88 -26.46 -5.32
N ASP A 212 -8.66 -26.75 -6.36
CA ASP A 212 -9.66 -27.84 -6.32
C ASP A 212 -9.01 -29.23 -6.33
N GLN A 213 -7.77 -29.30 -6.83
CA GLN A 213 -6.96 -30.51 -6.94
C GLN A 213 -5.73 -30.42 -6.04
N GLU A 214 -5.27 -31.56 -5.53
CA GLU A 214 -4.03 -31.63 -4.76
C GLU A 214 -2.82 -31.69 -5.68
N PHE A 215 -1.97 -30.66 -5.60
CA PHE A 215 -0.70 -30.62 -6.31
C PHE A 215 0.48 -30.87 -5.36
N PRO A 216 1.45 -31.73 -5.71
CA PRO A 216 2.62 -32.00 -4.87
C PRO A 216 3.43 -30.74 -4.52
N ILE A 217 3.51 -29.77 -5.45
CA ILE A 217 4.23 -28.51 -5.26
C ILE A 217 3.61 -27.61 -4.17
N LEU A 218 2.31 -27.76 -3.87
CA LEU A 218 1.69 -27.01 -2.77
C LEU A 218 2.27 -27.41 -1.42
N LYS A 219 2.68 -28.68 -1.24
CA LYS A 219 3.33 -29.14 0.00
C LYS A 219 4.70 -28.49 0.21
N CYS A 220 5.34 -28.03 -0.85
CA CYS A 220 6.60 -27.31 -0.81
C CYS A 220 6.45 -25.88 -0.29
N TRP A 221 5.36 -25.22 -0.66
CA TRP A 221 5.11 -23.82 -0.32
C TRP A 221 4.26 -23.63 0.94
N SER A 222 3.34 -24.55 1.21
CA SER A 222 2.41 -24.47 2.34
C SER A 222 3.16 -24.51 3.67
N GLN A 223 2.94 -23.49 4.50
CA GLN A 223 3.41 -23.41 5.88
C GLN A 223 2.33 -23.84 6.86
N SER A 224 1.08 -23.46 6.59
CA SER A 224 -0.07 -23.70 7.45
C SER A 224 -1.37 -23.60 6.66
N LYS A 225 -2.48 -24.03 7.26
CA LYS A 225 -3.83 -23.85 6.72
C LYS A 225 -4.53 -22.68 7.39
N VAL A 226 -5.19 -21.83 6.61
CA VAL A 226 -5.94 -20.66 7.09
C VAL A 226 -7.35 -20.69 6.51
N ALA A 227 -8.34 -20.42 7.35
CA ALA A 227 -9.73 -20.31 6.94
C ALA A 227 -9.99 -18.92 6.34
N ALA A 228 -10.49 -18.86 5.12
CA ALA A 228 -10.89 -17.60 4.47
C ALA A 228 -12.06 -17.84 3.49
N PRO A 229 -12.84 -16.80 3.15
CA PRO A 229 -13.94 -16.92 2.20
C PRO A 229 -13.50 -17.57 0.89
N CYS A 230 -14.28 -18.52 0.38
CA CYS A 230 -13.97 -19.23 -0.85
C CYS A 230 -14.01 -18.30 -2.07
N ALA A 231 -14.90 -17.31 -2.06
CA ALA A 231 -15.06 -16.34 -3.15
C ALA A 231 -15.60 -15.03 -2.60
N LEU A 232 -15.38 -13.93 -3.33
CA LEU A 232 -15.73 -12.57 -2.91
C LEU A 232 -17.17 -12.40 -2.42
N LYS A 233 -18.13 -13.11 -3.03
CA LYS A 233 -19.57 -13.04 -2.70
C LYS A 233 -20.10 -14.27 -1.96
N SER A 234 -19.28 -15.31 -1.80
CA SER A 234 -19.71 -16.52 -1.11
C SER A 234 -19.59 -16.34 0.40
N LYS A 235 -20.55 -16.90 1.14
CA LYS A 235 -20.47 -17.04 2.60
C LYS A 235 -19.69 -18.30 3.02
N ASP A 236 -19.33 -19.14 2.07
CA ASP A 236 -18.60 -20.38 2.31
C ASP A 236 -17.15 -20.07 2.69
N ILE A 237 -16.64 -20.81 3.67
CA ILE A 237 -15.28 -20.70 4.16
C ILE A 237 -14.47 -21.89 3.64
N CYS A 238 -13.36 -21.61 2.99
CA CYS A 238 -12.42 -22.58 2.45
C CYS A 238 -11.16 -22.67 3.32
N GLN A 239 -10.47 -23.80 3.24
CA GLN A 239 -9.16 -24.00 3.87
C GLN A 239 -8.05 -23.70 2.85
N TRP A 240 -7.43 -22.55 2.99
CA TRP A 240 -6.36 -22.08 2.10
C TRP A 240 -5.00 -22.47 2.65
N ASP A 241 -4.04 -22.74 1.76
CA ASP A 241 -2.63 -22.89 2.13
C ASP A 241 -1.98 -21.53 2.26
N ASN A 242 -1.43 -21.22 3.45
CA ASN A 242 -0.59 -20.05 3.64
C ASN A 242 0.81 -20.34 3.13
N MET A 243 1.25 -19.57 2.15
CA MET A 243 2.40 -19.86 1.32
C MET A 243 3.65 -19.16 1.82
N LYS A 244 4.76 -19.89 1.86
CA LYS A 244 6.10 -19.31 1.99
C LYS A 244 6.50 -18.65 0.68
N TYR A 245 7.01 -17.43 0.78
CA TYR A 245 7.59 -16.72 -0.34
C TYR A 245 8.82 -15.92 0.09
N ARG A 246 9.60 -15.48 -0.88
CA ARG A 246 10.65 -14.48 -0.73
C ARG A 246 10.11 -13.15 -1.25
N SER A 247 10.13 -12.12 -0.42
CA SER A 247 9.86 -10.76 -0.88
C SER A 247 11.12 -10.12 -1.46
N VAL A 248 10.93 -9.25 -2.47
CA VAL A 248 12.00 -8.39 -3.00
C VAL A 248 12.35 -7.30 -1.97
N TYR A 249 11.34 -6.78 -1.28
CA TYR A 249 11.46 -5.76 -0.24
C TYR A 249 10.81 -6.25 1.05
N GLU A 250 11.35 -5.88 2.20
CA GLU A 250 10.76 -6.24 3.50
C GLU A 250 9.44 -5.51 3.76
N ASN A 251 9.37 -4.24 3.35
CA ASN A 251 8.20 -3.40 3.45
C ASN A 251 8.24 -2.29 2.39
N VAL A 252 7.11 -1.60 2.23
CA VAL A 252 7.03 -0.38 1.43
C VAL A 252 6.76 0.81 2.34
N THR A 253 7.54 1.87 2.21
CA THR A 253 7.39 3.08 3.02
C THR A 253 6.80 4.21 2.19
N LEU A 254 5.83 4.91 2.77
CA LEU A 254 5.16 6.07 2.18
C LEU A 254 5.44 7.30 3.00
N GLN A 255 5.89 8.35 2.32
CA GLN A 255 6.13 9.65 2.90
C GLN A 255 4.86 10.50 2.79
N VAL A 256 4.41 11.03 3.92
CA VAL A 256 3.19 11.84 4.03
C VAL A 256 3.57 13.22 4.56
N PRO A 257 3.27 14.30 3.82
CA PRO A 257 3.51 15.64 4.32
C PRO A 257 2.54 15.98 5.45
N VAL A 258 3.03 16.60 6.51
CA VAL A 258 2.25 17.02 7.68
C VAL A 258 2.56 18.46 8.07
N GLY A 259 1.61 19.10 8.76
CA GLY A 259 1.82 20.44 9.30
C GLY A 259 2.89 20.47 10.40
N LEU A 260 3.47 21.64 10.64
CA LEU A 260 4.39 21.86 11.76
C LEU A 260 3.64 22.42 12.97
N THR A 261 3.89 21.86 14.15
CA THR A 261 3.27 22.36 15.40
C THR A 261 3.72 23.77 15.78
N THR A 262 4.88 24.23 15.28
CA THR A 262 5.36 25.61 15.48
C THR A 262 4.44 26.65 14.86
N HIS A 263 3.70 26.30 13.80
CA HIS A 263 2.76 27.20 13.14
C HIS A 263 1.37 27.21 13.81
N THR A 264 1.11 26.34 14.77
CA THR A 264 -0.23 26.20 15.37
C THR A 264 -0.75 27.52 15.94
N SER A 265 0.03 28.24 16.76
CA SER A 265 -0.44 29.52 17.33
C SER A 265 -0.76 30.55 16.26
N LEU A 266 0.10 30.69 15.25
CA LEU A 266 -0.09 31.67 14.17
C LEU A 266 -1.33 31.34 13.34
N VAL A 267 -1.47 30.07 12.94
CA VAL A 267 -2.62 29.60 12.16
C VAL A 267 -3.91 29.79 12.96
N CYS A 268 -3.94 29.36 14.23
CA CYS A 268 -5.11 29.52 15.08
C CYS A 268 -5.51 30.99 15.26
N SER A 269 -4.56 31.89 15.55
CA SER A 269 -4.85 33.32 15.71
C SER A 269 -5.36 33.95 14.41
N ALA A 270 -4.73 33.64 13.28
CA ALA A 270 -5.14 34.18 11.98
C ALA A 270 -6.52 33.67 11.57
N THR A 271 -6.79 32.36 11.71
CA THR A 271 -8.10 31.77 11.42
C THR A 271 -9.18 32.38 12.30
N LEU A 272 -8.95 32.50 13.62
CA LEU A 272 -9.90 33.11 14.54
C LEU A 272 -10.24 34.56 14.14
N LEU A 273 -9.22 35.37 13.83
CA LEU A 273 -9.42 36.77 13.42
C LEU A 273 -10.24 36.87 12.14
N VAL A 274 -9.90 36.05 11.13
CA VAL A 274 -10.64 36.01 9.86
C VAL A 274 -12.06 35.53 10.07
N THR A 275 -12.28 34.49 10.89
CA THR A 275 -13.62 34.00 11.21
C THR A 275 -14.45 35.09 11.88
N ILE A 276 -13.92 35.79 12.89
CA ILE A 276 -14.63 36.90 13.56
C ILE A 276 -14.98 37.98 12.53
N LEU A 277 -14.01 38.42 11.72
CA LEU A 277 -14.24 39.43 10.69
C LEU A 277 -15.36 39.00 9.72
N CYS A 278 -15.27 37.81 9.14
CA CYS A 278 -16.26 37.27 8.22
C CYS A 278 -17.65 37.15 8.87
N SER A 279 -17.73 36.62 10.09
CA SER A 279 -18.99 36.51 10.83
C SER A 279 -19.59 37.88 11.12
N THR A 280 -18.79 38.89 11.50
CA THR A 280 -19.31 40.25 11.71
C THR A 280 -19.81 40.89 10.42
N LEU A 281 -19.12 40.71 9.29
CA LEU A 281 -19.56 41.21 7.99
C LEU A 281 -20.88 40.57 7.55
N ILE A 282 -21.00 39.25 7.70
CA ILE A 282 -22.25 38.52 7.42
C ILE A 282 -23.37 39.04 8.33
N LEU A 283 -23.11 39.21 9.62
CA LEU A 283 -24.10 39.72 10.57
C LEU A 283 -24.57 41.13 10.21
N VAL A 284 -23.65 42.03 9.87
CA VAL A 284 -23.97 43.38 9.42
C VAL A 284 -24.80 43.36 8.13
N ALA A 285 -24.47 42.48 7.18
CA ALA A 285 -25.23 42.33 5.95
C ALA A 285 -26.66 41.83 6.22
N VAL A 286 -26.82 40.84 7.10
CA VAL A 286 -28.12 40.33 7.53
C VAL A 286 -28.95 41.43 8.19
N PHE A 287 -28.37 42.25 9.07
CA PHE A 287 -29.10 43.36 9.69
C PHE A 287 -29.46 44.48 8.72
N LYS A 288 -28.62 44.76 7.72
CA LYS A 288 -28.87 45.84 6.75
C LYS A 288 -29.84 45.45 5.64
N TYR A 289 -29.81 44.19 5.20
CA TYR A 289 -30.50 43.74 3.99
C TYR A 289 -31.50 42.62 4.23
N GLY A 290 -31.47 41.97 5.40
CA GLY A 290 -32.43 40.94 5.77
C GLY A 290 -33.82 41.50 5.97
N HIS A 291 -34.72 41.25 5.02
CA HIS A 291 -36.15 41.36 5.25
C HIS A 291 -36.60 40.05 5.89
N PHE A 292 -36.90 40.10 7.19
CA PHE A 292 -37.56 39.01 7.89
C PHE A 292 -39.06 39.28 7.88
N PRO A 293 -39.84 38.70 6.95
CA PRO A 293 -41.29 38.76 7.05
C PRO A 293 -41.72 38.01 8.31
N LEU A 294 -42.44 38.73 9.19
CA LEU A 294 -43.14 38.19 10.36
C LEU A 294 -44.34 37.34 9.92
#